data_AF-A0A7V0P7H7-F1
#
_entry.id   AF-A0A7V0P7H7-F1
#
_cell.length_a   1.000
_cell.length_b   1.000
_cell.length_c   1.000
_cell.angle_alpha   90.00
_cell.angle_beta   90.00
_cell.angle_gamma   90.00
#
_symmetry.space_group_name_H-M   'P 1'
#
loop_
_entity.id
_entity.type
_entity.pdbx_description
1 polymer ?
#
loop_
_entity_poly.entity_id
_entity_poly.type
_entity_poly.pdbx_seq_one_letter_code
_entity_poly.pdbx_strand_id
1 'polypeptide(L)'
;METVIGLEIHVQLATATKLFCSCSTDYFQAPPNTLTCPVCLGMPGALPVLNVRAVELALRVALALGAEVQEVSHFDRKNYFYPDLPKGYQITQREVPLAVGGKLAFEVEGDERVVRIRELHIEEDAGKLIHTEDGALVDMNRCGIPLVEIVTEPDIRSPEEAREFLRALRTLLRHLRVSNADMEKGEMRCDANISVSRNGSLGTKT
;
A
#
# COMPACT_ATOMS: atom_id res chain seq x y z
N MET A 1 -8.76 25.56 16.79
CA MET A 1 -8.77 24.80 15.53
C MET A 1 -7.91 23.60 15.76
N GLU A 2 -8.36 22.43 15.38
CA GLU A 2 -7.67 21.16 15.62
C GLU A 2 -7.32 20.54 14.27
N THR A 3 -6.06 20.14 14.12
CA THR A 3 -5.60 19.41 12.93
C THR A 3 -6.02 17.96 13.06
N VAL A 4 -6.62 17.41 12.01
CA VAL A 4 -7.06 16.02 11.97
C VAL A 4 -6.45 15.39 10.72
N ILE A 5 -5.68 14.32 10.91
CA ILE A 5 -4.92 13.67 9.85
C ILE A 5 -5.34 12.19 9.78
N GLY A 6 -5.60 11.70 8.57
CA GLY A 6 -5.69 10.29 8.23
C GLY A 6 -4.65 9.94 7.17
N LEU A 7 -4.12 8.72 7.20
CA LEU A 7 -3.05 8.29 6.30
C LEU A 7 -3.50 7.07 5.47
N GLU A 8 -3.10 7.07 4.21
CA GLU A 8 -3.22 5.94 3.28
C GLU A 8 -1.80 5.44 2.98
N ILE A 9 -1.43 4.30 3.57
CA ILE A 9 -0.06 3.77 3.51
C ILE A 9 -0.02 2.56 2.57
N HIS A 10 0.77 2.65 1.51
CA HIS A 10 1.04 1.52 0.61
C HIS A 10 2.37 0.87 0.96
N VAL A 11 2.36 -0.43 1.24
CA VAL A 11 3.55 -1.19 1.65
C VAL A 11 3.80 -2.33 0.67
N GLN A 12 4.97 -2.34 0.04
CA GLN A 12 5.43 -3.45 -0.79
C GLN A 12 5.76 -4.68 0.07
N LEU A 13 5.12 -5.81 -0.23
CA LEU A 13 5.35 -7.06 0.47
C LEU A 13 6.62 -7.77 -0.02
N ALA A 14 7.41 -8.28 0.91
CA ALA A 14 8.66 -9.01 0.70
C ALA A 14 8.40 -10.45 0.18
N THR A 15 7.84 -10.51 -1.03
CA THR A 15 7.58 -11.73 -1.79
C THR A 15 8.68 -11.93 -2.83
N ALA A 16 8.90 -13.17 -3.29
CA ALA A 16 9.84 -13.45 -4.38
C ALA A 16 9.22 -13.25 -5.78
N THR A 17 7.91 -13.37 -5.88
CA THR A 17 7.16 -13.25 -7.15
C THR A 17 6.04 -12.22 -7.03
N LYS A 18 5.64 -11.66 -8.17
CA LYS A 18 4.56 -10.67 -8.28
C LYS A 18 3.21 -11.20 -7.78
N LEU A 19 2.23 -10.30 -7.61
CA LEU A 19 0.94 -10.62 -6.98
C LEU A 19 0.11 -11.57 -7.82
N PHE A 20 0.15 -11.40 -9.14
CA PHE A 20 -0.71 -12.14 -10.07
C PHE A 20 0.05 -12.95 -11.13
N CYS A 21 1.39 -13.05 -11.04
CA CYS A 21 2.22 -13.82 -11.97
C CYS A 21 3.54 -14.25 -11.33
N SER A 22 4.32 -15.07 -12.03
CA SER A 22 5.56 -15.66 -11.52
C SER A 22 6.82 -14.81 -11.76
N CYS A 23 6.70 -13.57 -12.26
CA CYS A 23 7.86 -12.69 -12.42
C CYS A 23 8.48 -12.32 -11.07
N SER A 24 9.79 -12.11 -11.06
CA SER A 24 10.53 -11.65 -9.87
C SER A 24 10.06 -10.26 -9.40
N THR A 25 10.16 -10.02 -8.10
CA THR A 25 9.97 -8.71 -7.46
C THR A 25 11.27 -7.93 -7.25
N ASP A 26 12.42 -8.50 -7.58
CA ASP A 26 13.74 -7.88 -7.40
C ASP A 26 14.07 -6.89 -8.54
N TYR A 27 13.27 -5.83 -8.66
CA TYR A 27 13.34 -4.90 -9.80
C TYR A 27 14.29 -3.72 -9.60
N PHE A 28 14.73 -3.42 -8.37
CA PHE A 28 15.38 -2.15 -8.06
C PHE A 28 16.66 -1.90 -8.87
N GLN A 29 17.43 -2.95 -9.14
CA GLN A 29 18.65 -2.90 -9.95
C GLN A 29 18.48 -3.59 -11.32
N ALA A 30 17.26 -4.00 -11.67
CA ALA A 30 17.00 -4.69 -12.93
C ALA A 30 17.01 -3.69 -14.10
N PRO A 31 17.52 -4.07 -15.29
CA PRO A 31 17.34 -3.26 -16.48
C PRO A 31 15.85 -3.11 -16.82
N PRO A 32 15.42 -1.98 -17.43
CA PRO A 32 14.01 -1.70 -17.70
C PRO A 32 13.32 -2.83 -18.47
N ASN A 33 12.08 -3.14 -18.07
CA ASN A 33 11.20 -4.11 -18.72
C ASN A 33 11.71 -5.58 -18.80
N THR A 34 12.70 -5.98 -18.00
CA THR A 34 13.25 -7.35 -17.99
C THR A 34 12.50 -8.33 -17.10
N LEU A 35 11.78 -7.86 -16.08
CA LEU A 35 11.03 -8.67 -15.12
C LEU A 35 9.53 -8.64 -15.42
N THR A 36 9.20 -8.93 -16.68
CA THR A 36 7.85 -8.79 -17.22
C THR A 36 7.35 -10.08 -17.87
N CYS A 37 6.03 -10.23 -17.99
CA CYS A 37 5.38 -11.35 -18.67
C CYS A 37 4.02 -10.89 -19.22
N PRO A 38 3.33 -11.72 -20.03
CA PRO A 38 2.03 -11.36 -20.59
C PRO A 38 0.99 -10.89 -19.56
N VAL A 39 1.00 -11.46 -18.35
CA VAL A 39 0.05 -11.10 -17.29
C VAL A 39 0.30 -9.69 -16.75
N CYS A 40 1.51 -9.40 -16.28
CA CYS A 40 1.81 -8.08 -15.72
C CYS A 40 1.91 -6.99 -16.79
N LEU A 41 2.10 -7.36 -18.07
CA LEU A 41 2.04 -6.44 -19.21
C LEU A 41 0.61 -6.24 -19.74
N GLY A 42 -0.41 -6.86 -19.14
CA GLY A 42 -1.79 -6.71 -19.58
C GLY A 42 -2.03 -7.17 -21.02
N MET A 43 -1.26 -8.16 -21.51
CA MET A 43 -1.39 -8.65 -22.88
C MET A 43 -2.72 -9.36 -23.10
N PRO A 44 -3.28 -9.32 -24.32
CA PRO A 44 -4.54 -10.00 -24.65
C PRO A 44 -4.50 -11.49 -24.29
N GLY A 45 -5.53 -11.96 -23.59
CA GLY A 45 -5.69 -13.36 -23.18
C GLY A 45 -4.96 -13.77 -21.90
N ALA A 46 -4.19 -12.87 -21.26
CA ALA A 46 -3.53 -13.17 -20.00
C ALA A 46 -4.50 -13.13 -18.81
N LEU A 47 -4.32 -14.03 -17.84
CA LEU A 47 -5.16 -14.15 -16.65
C LEU A 47 -4.32 -14.06 -15.36
N PRO A 48 -4.84 -13.39 -14.30
CA PRO A 48 -4.14 -13.27 -13.03
C PRO A 48 -4.19 -14.57 -12.22
N VAL A 49 -3.07 -14.93 -11.56
CA VAL A 49 -3.00 -16.04 -10.61
C VAL A 49 -2.43 -15.53 -9.28
N LEU A 50 -3.27 -15.52 -8.24
CA LEU A 50 -2.96 -14.93 -6.95
C LEU A 50 -1.75 -15.59 -6.26
N ASN A 51 -0.87 -14.76 -5.72
CA ASN A 51 0.26 -15.17 -4.91
C ASN A 51 -0.15 -15.45 -3.46
N VAL A 52 -0.18 -16.73 -3.08
CA VAL A 52 -0.51 -17.18 -1.72
C VAL A 52 0.39 -16.54 -0.66
N ARG A 53 1.67 -16.34 -0.97
CA ARG A 53 2.62 -15.73 -0.03
C ARG A 53 2.28 -14.27 0.24
N ALA A 54 1.79 -13.53 -0.76
CA ALA A 54 1.35 -12.15 -0.55
C ALA A 54 0.17 -12.10 0.46
N VAL A 55 -0.80 -13.01 0.30
CA VAL A 55 -1.93 -13.14 1.24
C VAL A 55 -1.45 -13.46 2.65
N GLU A 56 -0.55 -14.44 2.81
CA GLU A 56 0.02 -14.78 4.12
C GLU A 56 0.70 -13.59 4.80
N LEU A 57 1.48 -12.79 4.06
CA LEU A 57 2.17 -11.64 4.61
C LEU A 57 1.19 -10.53 5.01
N ALA A 58 0.16 -10.27 4.18
CA ALA A 58 -0.88 -9.29 4.50
C ALA A 58 -1.70 -9.71 5.73
N LEU A 59 -2.05 -10.99 5.87
CA LEU A 59 -2.72 -11.53 7.06
C LEU A 59 -1.89 -11.37 8.33
N ARG A 60 -0.56 -11.55 8.25
CA ARG A 60 0.32 -11.28 9.40
C ARG A 60 0.26 -9.82 9.84
N VAL A 61 0.20 -8.89 8.89
CA VAL A 61 0.04 -7.45 9.20
C VAL A 61 -1.30 -7.19 9.88
N ALA A 62 -2.38 -7.72 9.32
CA ALA A 62 -3.73 -7.57 9.88
C ALA A 62 -3.80 -8.07 11.33
N LEU A 63 -3.33 -9.29 11.58
CA LEU A 63 -3.31 -9.88 12.93
C LEU A 63 -2.43 -9.09 13.91
N ALA A 64 -1.26 -8.62 13.45
CA ALA A 64 -0.36 -7.84 14.29
C ALA A 64 -0.93 -6.46 14.68
N LEU A 65 -1.76 -5.88 13.82
CA LEU A 65 -2.51 -4.65 14.10
C LEU A 65 -3.82 -4.90 14.87
N GLY A 66 -4.14 -6.17 15.17
CA GLY A 66 -5.39 -6.55 15.83
C GLY A 66 -6.63 -6.26 14.97
N ALA A 67 -6.48 -6.24 13.65
CA ALA A 67 -7.58 -6.09 12.71
C ALA A 67 -8.41 -7.39 12.63
N GLU A 68 -9.70 -7.25 12.37
CA GLU A 68 -10.60 -8.37 12.12
C GLU A 68 -10.46 -8.83 10.67
N VAL A 69 -9.93 -10.05 10.48
CA VAL A 69 -9.79 -10.67 9.16
C VAL A 69 -11.17 -11.11 8.67
N GLN A 70 -11.53 -10.70 7.46
CA GLN A 70 -12.78 -11.10 6.83
C GLN A 70 -12.72 -12.58 6.42
N GLU A 71 -13.76 -13.36 6.74
CA GLU A 71 -13.86 -14.76 6.29
C GLU A 71 -13.91 -14.87 4.76
N VAL A 72 -14.49 -13.85 4.12
CA VAL A 72 -14.58 -13.72 2.67
C VAL A 72 -14.07 -12.34 2.29
N SER A 73 -13.09 -12.28 1.39
CA SER A 73 -12.69 -11.06 0.69
C SER A 73 -12.64 -11.35 -0.81
N HIS A 74 -12.75 -10.31 -1.64
CA HIS A 74 -12.66 -10.46 -3.09
C HIS A 74 -11.79 -9.36 -3.70
N PHE A 75 -11.33 -9.61 -4.92
CA PHE A 75 -10.56 -8.64 -5.70
C PHE A 75 -11.45 -7.91 -6.70
N ASP A 76 -11.29 -6.61 -6.75
CA ASP A 76 -12.00 -5.67 -7.61
C ASP A 76 -11.08 -5.06 -8.65
N ARG A 77 -11.67 -4.49 -9.69
CA ARG A 77 -10.96 -3.71 -10.71
C ARG A 77 -11.21 -2.23 -10.49
N LYS A 78 -10.16 -1.50 -10.09
CA LYS A 78 -10.13 -0.04 -10.05
C LYS A 78 -9.72 0.47 -11.43
N ASN A 79 -10.70 0.89 -12.23
CA ASN A 79 -10.50 1.25 -13.64
C ASN A 79 -10.03 2.71 -13.79
N TYR A 80 -8.88 2.91 -14.42
CA TYR A 80 -8.35 4.23 -14.81
C TYR A 80 -7.25 4.06 -15.87
N PHE A 81 -7.05 5.09 -16.69
CA PHE A 81 -6.05 5.05 -17.76
C PHE A 81 -4.83 5.85 -17.35
N TYR A 82 -3.69 5.18 -17.26
CA TYR A 82 -2.39 5.81 -17.11
C TYR A 82 -1.30 4.95 -17.77
N PRO A 83 -0.23 5.52 -18.37
CA PRO A 83 0.71 4.75 -19.19
C PRO A 83 1.48 3.65 -18.46
N ASP A 84 1.65 3.75 -17.14
CA ASP A 84 2.29 2.72 -16.30
C ASP A 84 1.34 1.61 -15.83
N LEU A 85 0.06 1.68 -16.20
CA LEU A 85 -0.98 0.73 -15.84
C LEU A 85 -1.48 -0.01 -17.09
N PRO A 86 -0.81 -1.09 -17.51
CA PRO A 86 -1.01 -1.69 -18.83
C PRO A 86 -2.39 -2.30 -19.04
N LYS A 87 -3.09 -2.68 -17.96
CA LYS A 87 -4.41 -3.32 -18.03
C LYS A 87 -5.57 -2.32 -18.20
N GLY A 88 -5.34 -1.03 -17.99
CA GLY A 88 -6.41 -0.02 -17.85
C GLY A 88 -7.22 -0.14 -16.56
N TYR A 89 -6.78 -1.01 -15.64
CA TYR A 89 -7.30 -1.15 -14.29
C TYR A 89 -6.22 -1.75 -13.37
N GLN A 90 -6.30 -1.40 -12.09
CA GLN A 90 -5.53 -2.00 -11.00
C GLN A 90 -6.42 -3.03 -10.31
N ILE A 91 -5.88 -4.22 -10.03
CA ILE A 91 -6.56 -5.21 -9.18
C ILE A 91 -6.29 -4.86 -7.71
N THR A 92 -7.35 -4.59 -6.95
CA THR A 92 -7.35 -4.14 -5.54
C THR A 92 -8.54 -4.76 -4.78
N GLN A 93 -8.92 -4.29 -3.59
CA GLN A 93 -10.05 -4.83 -2.80
C GLN A 93 -11.02 -3.74 -2.30
N ARG A 94 -11.82 -3.14 -3.16
CA ARG A 94 -12.63 -1.96 -2.81
C ARG A 94 -13.83 -2.29 -1.92
N GLU A 95 -14.60 -3.32 -2.25
CA GLU A 95 -15.91 -3.56 -1.60
C GLU A 95 -15.79 -4.37 -0.32
N VAL A 96 -14.94 -5.40 -0.32
CA VAL A 96 -14.67 -6.23 0.85
C VAL A 96 -13.15 -6.39 1.01
N PRO A 97 -12.52 -5.58 1.90
CA PRO A 97 -11.08 -5.63 2.13
C PRO A 97 -10.67 -6.94 2.82
N LEU A 98 -9.36 -7.20 2.93
CA LEU A 98 -8.84 -8.38 3.64
C LEU A 98 -9.20 -8.34 5.12
N ALA A 99 -9.08 -7.17 5.74
CA ALA A 99 -9.33 -6.98 7.16
C ALA A 99 -9.84 -5.56 7.46
N VAL A 100 -10.58 -5.42 8.55
CA VAL A 100 -11.15 -4.15 9.00
C VAL A 100 -10.82 -3.89 10.47
N GLY A 101 -10.74 -2.63 10.85
CA GLY A 101 -10.40 -2.26 12.22
C GLY A 101 -8.95 -2.53 12.58
N GLY A 102 -8.67 -2.50 13.88
CA GLY A 102 -7.33 -2.63 14.44
C GLY A 102 -6.79 -1.29 14.93
N LYS A 103 -5.55 -1.30 15.44
CA LYS A 103 -4.88 -0.12 15.99
C LYS A 103 -3.38 -0.34 16.11
N LEU A 104 -2.64 0.76 16.12
CA LEU A 104 -1.22 0.77 16.43
C LEU A 104 -0.95 1.75 17.57
N ALA A 105 -0.31 1.26 18.63
CA ALA A 105 0.21 2.08 19.70
C ALA A 105 1.66 2.52 19.37
N PHE A 106 2.00 3.75 19.73
CA PHE A 106 3.33 4.35 19.52
C PHE A 106 3.58 5.45 20.55
N GLU A 107 4.83 5.87 20.70
CA GLU A 107 5.21 6.92 21.63
C GLU A 107 5.47 8.25 20.90
N VAL A 108 5.03 9.35 21.51
CA VAL A 108 5.38 10.71 21.09
C VAL A 108 5.78 11.49 22.32
N GLU A 109 7.04 11.93 22.36
CA GLU A 109 7.61 12.70 23.48
C GLU A 109 7.45 12.01 24.86
N GLY A 110 7.40 10.68 24.88
CA GLY A 110 7.24 9.87 26.09
C GLY A 110 5.79 9.56 26.48
N ASP A 111 4.81 10.09 25.76
CA ASP A 111 3.41 9.71 25.93
C ASP A 111 3.00 8.60 24.94
N GLU A 112 2.24 7.62 25.43
CA GLU A 112 1.59 6.66 24.56
C GLU A 112 0.44 7.31 23.77
N ARG A 113 0.40 7.01 22.47
CA ARG A 113 -0.65 7.39 21.53
C ARG A 113 -1.12 6.14 20.80
N VAL A 114 -2.37 6.15 20.35
CA VAL A 114 -2.98 5.04 19.63
C VAL A 114 -3.73 5.60 18.42
N VAL A 115 -3.45 5.05 17.24
CA VAL A 115 -4.17 5.36 16.00
C VAL A 115 -4.92 4.12 15.56
N ARG A 116 -6.23 4.25 15.30
CA ARG A 116 -7.05 3.16 14.78
C ARG A 116 -6.77 2.94 13.30
N ILE A 117 -6.80 1.68 12.91
CA ILE A 117 -6.75 1.25 11.52
C ILE A 117 -8.19 1.07 11.05
N ARG A 118 -8.51 1.61 9.88
CA ARG A 118 -9.82 1.47 9.27
C ARG A 118 -9.93 0.13 8.55
N GLU A 119 -8.97 -0.16 7.68
CA GLU A 119 -9.00 -1.31 6.78
C GLU A 119 -7.62 -1.63 6.19
N LEU A 120 -7.47 -2.88 5.73
CA LEU A 120 -6.28 -3.38 5.03
C LEU A 120 -6.68 -4.10 3.75
N HIS A 121 -6.00 -3.77 2.65
CA HIS A 121 -6.29 -4.25 1.31
C HIS A 121 -5.04 -4.85 0.68
N ILE A 122 -5.20 -5.89 -0.14
CA ILE A 122 -4.14 -6.38 -1.02
C ILE A 122 -4.36 -5.81 -2.42
N GLU A 123 -3.31 -5.24 -3.00
CA GLU A 123 -3.38 -4.74 -4.37
C GLU A 123 -2.07 -4.90 -5.13
N GLU A 124 -2.11 -4.73 -6.44
CA GLU A 124 -0.90 -4.72 -7.27
C GLU A 124 -0.40 -3.29 -7.54
N ASP A 125 0.92 -3.12 -7.60
CA ASP A 125 1.53 -1.84 -7.96
C ASP A 125 1.49 -1.57 -9.47
N ALA A 126 1.55 -0.29 -9.83
CA ALA A 126 1.75 0.17 -11.20
C ALA A 126 3.24 0.14 -11.60
N GLY A 127 3.51 0.31 -12.89
CA GLY A 127 4.86 0.51 -13.43
C GLY A 127 5.50 1.82 -12.96
N LYS A 128 6.66 2.15 -13.51
CA LYS A 128 7.37 3.41 -13.27
C LYS A 128 7.36 4.25 -14.54
N LEU A 129 7.00 5.53 -14.39
CA LEU A 129 7.16 6.55 -15.42
C LEU A 129 8.41 7.38 -15.14
N ILE A 130 9.19 7.63 -16.19
CA ILE A 130 10.38 8.49 -16.16
C ILE A 130 10.18 9.57 -17.21
N HIS A 131 10.02 10.81 -16.77
CA HIS A 131 9.89 11.95 -17.67
C HIS A 131 11.27 12.42 -18.13
N THR A 132 11.43 12.58 -19.44
CA THR A 132 12.61 13.14 -20.11
C THR A 132 12.19 14.37 -20.91
N GLU A 133 13.15 15.07 -21.50
CA GLU A 133 12.87 16.22 -22.38
C GLU A 133 12.03 15.82 -23.62
N ASP A 134 12.21 14.58 -24.11
CA ASP A 134 11.57 14.07 -25.33
C ASP A 134 10.25 13.32 -25.08
N GLY A 135 9.83 13.13 -23.82
CA GLY A 135 8.60 12.44 -23.49
C GLY A 135 8.65 11.67 -22.18
N ALA A 136 7.84 10.61 -22.08
CA ALA A 136 7.82 9.74 -20.92
C ALA A 136 8.23 8.32 -21.31
N LEU A 137 9.18 7.76 -20.56
CA LEU A 137 9.61 6.37 -20.67
C LEU A 137 8.88 5.53 -19.62
N VAL A 138 8.47 4.33 -20.01
CA VAL A 138 7.73 3.42 -19.13
C VAL A 138 8.56 2.18 -18.83
N ASP A 139 8.74 1.90 -17.54
CA ASP A 139 9.34 0.66 -17.04
C ASP A 139 8.30 -0.15 -16.26
N MET A 140 7.93 -1.31 -16.80
CA MET A 140 6.92 -2.22 -16.26
C MET A 140 7.48 -3.25 -15.28
N ASN A 141 8.77 -3.17 -14.91
CA ASN A 141 9.34 -4.07 -13.92
C ASN A 141 8.58 -4.05 -12.58
N ARG A 142 8.12 -2.87 -12.15
CA ARG A 142 7.33 -2.70 -10.91
C ARG A 142 5.85 -3.08 -11.06
N CYS A 143 5.31 -3.13 -12.28
CA CYS A 143 3.90 -3.46 -12.47
C CYS A 143 3.59 -4.88 -11.98
N GLY A 144 2.60 -5.03 -11.10
CA GLY A 144 2.20 -6.31 -10.52
C GLY A 144 2.85 -6.62 -9.16
N ILE A 145 3.68 -5.73 -8.60
CA ILE A 145 4.30 -5.95 -7.29
C ILE A 145 3.22 -6.01 -6.20
N PRO A 146 3.26 -6.96 -5.24
CA PRO A 146 2.25 -7.03 -4.20
C PRO A 146 2.39 -5.90 -3.20
N LEU A 147 1.29 -5.18 -2.98
CA LEU A 147 1.15 -4.18 -1.94
C LEU A 147 0.13 -4.64 -0.91
N VAL A 148 0.33 -4.19 0.34
CA VAL A 148 -0.76 -4.04 1.30
C VAL A 148 -1.00 -2.55 1.51
N GLU A 149 -2.23 -2.11 1.27
CA GLU A 149 -2.68 -0.77 1.61
C GLU A 149 -3.25 -0.79 3.04
N ILE A 150 -2.82 0.14 3.87
CA ILE A 150 -3.24 0.30 5.27
C ILE A 150 -3.82 1.70 5.41
N VAL A 151 -5.12 1.78 5.69
CA VAL A 151 -5.84 3.06 5.83
C VAL A 151 -6.09 3.30 7.31
N THR A 152 -5.71 4.48 7.81
CA THR A 152 -5.99 4.85 9.21
C THR A 152 -7.34 5.53 9.35
N GLU A 153 -7.92 5.46 10.54
CA GLU A 153 -8.91 6.46 10.95
C GLU A 153 -8.23 7.85 11.09
N PRO A 154 -9.00 8.95 11.05
CA PRO A 154 -8.45 10.30 11.16
C PRO A 154 -8.17 10.64 12.63
N ASP A 155 -7.32 9.86 13.29
CA ASP A 155 -7.00 9.96 14.72
C ASP A 155 -5.74 10.80 15.00
N ILE A 156 -4.90 11.05 13.99
CA ILE A 156 -3.64 11.77 14.15
C ILE A 156 -3.90 13.28 14.28
N ARG A 157 -3.17 13.94 15.19
CA ARG A 157 -3.38 15.36 15.55
C ARG A 157 -2.23 16.29 15.25
N SER A 158 -1.05 15.76 14.91
CA SER A 158 0.10 16.58 14.54
C SER A 158 1.00 15.91 13.49
N PRO A 159 1.82 16.69 12.76
CA PRO A 159 2.87 16.14 11.90
C PRO A 159 3.86 15.24 12.64
N GLU A 160 4.17 15.57 13.90
CA GLU A 160 5.04 14.78 14.76
C GLU A 160 4.43 13.41 15.05
N GLU A 161 3.13 13.36 15.40
CA GLU A 161 2.40 12.11 15.57
C GLU A 161 2.38 11.28 14.28
N ALA A 162 2.15 11.90 13.12
CA ALA A 162 2.19 11.20 11.83
C ALA A 162 3.57 10.56 11.58
N ARG A 163 4.65 11.29 11.87
CA ARG A 163 6.02 10.78 11.72
C ARG A 163 6.30 9.60 12.64
N GLU A 164 5.98 9.71 13.92
CA GLU A 164 6.24 8.62 14.88
C GLU A 164 5.33 7.41 14.62
N PHE A 165 4.08 7.61 14.19
CA PHE A 165 3.21 6.54 13.72
C PHE A 165 3.82 5.78 12.54
N LEU A 166 4.28 6.47 11.50
CA LEU A 166 4.91 5.83 10.33
C LEU A 166 6.20 5.08 10.71
N ARG A 167 6.99 5.62 11.66
CA ARG A 167 8.18 4.94 12.20
C ARG A 167 7.83 3.68 12.98
N ALA A 168 6.79 3.73 13.82
CA ALA A 168 6.30 2.58 14.56
C ALA A 168 5.78 1.50 13.59
N LEU A 169 4.97 1.88 12.60
CA LEU A 169 4.45 0.98 11.57
C LEU A 169 5.60 0.32 10.79
N ARG A 170 6.59 1.10 10.36
CA ARG A 170 7.78 0.58 9.67
C ARG A 170 8.56 -0.40 10.54
N THR A 171 8.68 -0.13 11.84
CA THR A 171 9.36 -1.01 12.79
C THR A 171 8.61 -2.34 12.92
N LEU A 172 7.27 -2.29 13.04
CA LEU A 172 6.41 -3.46 13.07
C LEU A 172 6.55 -4.30 11.79
N LEU A 173 6.44 -3.68 10.61
CA LEU A 173 6.53 -4.38 9.32
C LEU A 173 7.88 -5.10 9.14
N ARG A 174 8.98 -4.46 9.53
CA ARG A 174 10.32 -5.06 9.51
C ARG A 174 10.45 -6.21 10.51
N HIS A 175 9.90 -6.04 11.71
CA HIS A 175 9.91 -7.08 12.73
C HIS A 175 9.17 -8.34 12.27
N LEU A 176 8.01 -8.17 11.64
CA LEU A 176 7.22 -9.26 11.07
C LEU A 176 7.85 -9.89 9.81
N ARG A 177 8.89 -9.25 9.26
CA ARG A 177 9.57 -9.63 8.00
C ARG A 177 8.60 -9.73 6.82
N VAL A 178 7.61 -8.84 6.80
CA VAL A 178 6.63 -8.74 5.70
C VAL A 178 7.04 -7.70 4.66
N SER A 179 7.88 -6.74 5.04
CA SER A 179 8.41 -5.71 4.16
C SER A 179 9.70 -5.15 4.75
N ASN A 180 10.61 -4.71 3.88
CA ASN A 180 11.73 -3.86 4.27
C ASN A 180 11.27 -2.42 4.52
N ALA A 181 10.08 -2.03 4.03
CA ALA A 181 9.45 -0.73 4.25
C ALA A 181 10.43 0.44 4.10
N ASP A 182 11.28 0.37 3.08
CA ASP A 182 12.26 1.41 2.75
C ASP A 182 11.62 2.46 1.83
N MET A 183 11.34 3.64 2.39
CA MET A 183 10.72 4.74 1.65
C MET A 183 11.64 5.27 0.54
N GLU A 184 12.97 5.21 0.70
CA GLU A 184 13.92 5.65 -0.35
C GLU A 184 13.84 4.75 -1.59
N LYS A 185 13.51 3.47 -1.40
CA LYS A 185 13.29 2.50 -2.48
C LYS A 185 11.84 2.46 -2.96
N GLY A 186 10.95 3.25 -2.34
CA GLY A 186 9.52 3.27 -2.64
C GLY A 186 8.76 2.03 -2.18
N GLU A 187 9.33 1.23 -1.27
CA GLU A 187 8.70 0.04 -0.68
C GLU A 187 7.64 0.40 0.38
N MET A 188 7.64 1.65 0.84
CA MET A 188 6.60 2.23 1.69
C MET A 188 6.30 3.63 1.19
N ARG A 189 5.03 3.90 0.92
CA ARG A 189 4.51 5.20 0.46
C ARG A 189 3.35 5.60 1.34
N CYS A 190 3.13 6.90 1.50
CA CYS A 190 2.09 7.42 2.37
C CYS A 190 1.49 8.66 1.73
N ASP A 191 0.18 8.63 1.52
CA ASP A 191 -0.61 9.79 1.20
C ASP A 191 -1.31 10.27 2.48
N ALA A 192 -1.24 11.57 2.73
CA ALA A 192 -1.77 12.18 3.95
C ALA A 192 -3.00 13.01 3.62
N ASN A 193 -4.08 12.72 4.31
CA ASN A 193 -5.34 13.44 4.24
C ASN A 193 -5.48 14.33 5.46
N ILE A 194 -5.60 15.65 5.26
CA ILE A 194 -5.58 16.63 6.35
C ILE A 194 -6.87 17.46 6.33
N SER A 195 -7.47 17.67 7.49
CA SER A 195 -8.53 18.64 7.67
C SER A 195 -8.32 19.48 8.92
N VAL A 196 -8.87 20.69 8.93
CA VAL A 196 -8.85 21.58 10.10
C VAL A 196 -10.26 21.68 10.67
N SER A 197 -10.43 21.19 11.88
CA SER A 197 -11.71 21.16 12.60
C SER A 197 -11.88 22.42 13.47
N ARG A 198 -13.12 22.92 13.53
CA ARG A 198 -13.58 23.88 14.53
C ARG A 198 -14.77 23.24 15.25
N ASN A 199 -14.62 23.02 16.56
CA ASN A 199 -15.67 22.48 17.43
C ASN A 199 -16.01 20.98 17.21
N GLY A 200 -15.04 20.16 16.83
CA GLY A 200 -15.21 18.69 16.76
C GLY A 200 -15.84 18.15 15.49
N SER A 201 -16.25 19.01 14.54
CA SER A 201 -16.66 18.60 13.19
C SER A 201 -15.48 18.59 12.22
N LEU A 202 -15.36 17.52 11.42
CA LEU A 202 -14.34 17.46 10.36
C LEU A 202 -14.52 18.63 9.38
N GLY A 203 -13.40 19.29 9.06
CA GLY A 203 -13.36 20.34 8.05
C GLY A 203 -13.26 19.77 6.64
N THR A 204 -13.01 20.66 5.67
CA THR A 204 -12.66 20.23 4.30
C THR A 204 -11.38 19.39 4.33
N LYS A 205 -11.44 18.22 3.68
CA LYS A 205 -10.32 17.30 3.47
C LYS A 205 -9.45 17.81 2.32
N THR A 206 -8.16 17.93 2.55
CA THR A 206 -7.12 18.19 1.55
C THR A 206 -6.15 17.03 1.50
#